data_AF-A0A163WBR1-F1
#
_entry.id   AF-A0A163WBR1-F1
#
_cell.length_a   1.000
_cell.length_b   1.000
_cell.length_c   1.000
_cell.angle_alpha   90.00
_cell.angle_beta   90.00
_cell.angle_gamma   90.00
#
_symmetry.space_group_name_H-M   'P 1'
#
loop_
_entity.id
_entity.type
_entity.pdbx_description
1 polymer ?
#
loop_
_entity_poly.entity_id
_entity_poly.type
_entity_poly.pdbx_seq_one_letter_code
_entity_poly.pdbx_strand_id
1 'polypeptide(L)' 'MLYRVAPAGEGRDVYATLYAQRMFFLVTLQPRGAQFEVIPYLDARHHAELNLARRRRDSSEDYGSWKQLFDQTFI' A
#
# COMPACT_ATOMS: atom_id res chain seq x y z
N MET A 1 8.93 6.26 -10.96
CA MET A 1 7.45 6.20 -10.92
C MET A 1 7.04 5.25 -9.79
N LEU A 2 6.04 5.65 -9.00
CA LEU A 2 5.51 4.86 -7.89
C LEU A 2 4.08 4.39 -8.20
N TYR A 3 3.68 3.24 -7.68
CA TYR A 3 2.29 2.77 -7.71
C TYR A 3 1.80 2.50 -6.28
N ARG A 4 0.52 2.76 -6.03
CA ARG A 4 -0.08 2.56 -4.70
C ARG A 4 -0.32 1.06 -4.48
N VAL A 5 0.15 0.55 -3.35
CA VAL A 5 0.05 -0.86 -2.95
C VAL A 5 -1.11 -1.09 -2.00
N ALA A 6 -1.31 -0.22 -1.01
CA ALA A 6 -2.39 -0.33 -0.04
C ALA A 6 -2.62 0.99 0.71
N PRO A 7 -3.86 1.30 1.13
CA PRO A 7 -4.11 2.34 2.13
C PRO A 7 -3.59 1.93 3.50
N ALA A 8 -2.79 2.79 4.13
CA ALA A 8 -2.29 2.61 5.49
C ALA A 8 -3.23 3.23 6.54
N GLY A 9 -4.15 4.10 6.13
CA GLY A 9 -5.11 4.80 7.01
C GLY A 9 -4.60 6.18 7.42
N GLU A 10 -5.50 7.02 7.96
CA GLU A 10 -5.16 8.38 8.43
C GLU A 10 -4.52 9.26 7.34
N GLY A 11 -4.99 9.17 6.11
CA GLY A 11 -4.44 9.92 4.98
C GLY A 11 -3.08 9.42 4.47
N ARG A 12 -2.65 8.22 4.92
CA ARG A 12 -1.42 7.58 4.49
C ARG A 12 -1.68 6.42 3.55
N ASP A 13 -0.77 6.24 2.60
CA ASP A 13 -0.79 5.20 1.58
C ASP A 13 0.60 4.57 1.44
N VAL A 14 0.64 3.25 1.21
CA VAL A 14 1.86 2.53 0.87
C VAL A 14 2.06 2.56 -0.63
N TYR A 15 3.27 2.90 -1.07
CA TYR A 15 3.70 2.92 -2.46
C TYR A 15 4.91 2.02 -2.69
N ALA A 16 5.05 1.52 -3.91
CA ALA A 16 6.22 0.78 -4.37
C ALA A 16 6.79 1.37 -5.66
N THR A 17 8.08 1.18 -5.87
CA THR A 17 8.78 1.56 -7.11
C THR A 17 8.42 0.62 -8.26
N LEU A 18 8.19 1.19 -9.46
CA LEU A 18 7.84 0.44 -10.66
C LEU A 18 9.07 -0.15 -11.40
N TYR A 19 10.22 0.55 -11.35
CA TYR A 19 11.37 0.28 -12.23
C TYR A 19 12.69 0.03 -11.48
N ALA A 20 12.65 -0.08 -10.15
CA ALA A 20 13.84 -0.30 -9.32
C ALA A 20 13.69 -1.61 -8.55
N GLN A 21 14.78 -2.05 -7.90
CA GLN A 21 14.70 -3.07 -6.86
C GLN A 21 13.65 -2.61 -5.83
N ARG A 22 12.63 -3.44 -5.58
CA ARG A 22 11.37 -3.06 -4.92
C ARG A 22 11.60 -2.30 -3.61
N MET A 23 11.62 -0.97 -3.68
CA MET A 23 11.59 -0.06 -2.54
C MET A 23 10.15 0.30 -2.23
N PHE A 24 9.83 0.38 -0.94
CA PHE A 24 8.51 0.74 -0.44
C PHE A 24 8.56 2.05 0.33
N PHE A 25 7.46 2.79 0.24
CA PHE A 25 7.33 4.10 0.86
C PHE A 25 5.98 4.20 1.57
N LEU A 26 5.99 4.68 2.81
CA LEU A 26 4.80 5.22 3.44
C LEU A 26 4.69 6.70 3.03
N VAL A 27 3.59 7.05 2.36
CA VAL A 27 3.37 8.38 1.82
C VAL A 27 2.23 9.05 2.58
N THR A 28 2.53 10.21 3.15
CA THR A 28 1.54 11.06 3.83
C THR A 28 1.30 12.30 2.98
N LEU A 29 0.07 12.48 2.52
CA LEU A 29 -0.32 13.69 1.80
C LEU A 29 -0.44 14.86 2.77
N GLN A 30 0.14 16.00 2.41
CA GLN A 30 0.07 17.24 3.18
C GLN A 30 -0.55 18.35 2.31
N PRO A 31 -1.12 19.41 2.92
CA PRO A 31 -1.67 20.53 2.15
C PRO A 31 -0.69 21.18 1.17
N ARG A 32 0.62 21.07 1.43
CA ARG A 32 1.70 21.60 0.58
C ARG A 32 2.74 20.54 0.22
N GLY A 33 2.30 19.36 -0.19
CA GLY A 33 3.18 18.35 -0.77
C GLY A 33 2.89 16.94 -0.27
N ALA A 34 3.90 16.09 -0.31
CA ALA A 34 3.83 14.74 0.21
C ALA A 34 5.13 14.40 0.92
N GLN A 35 5.02 13.73 2.05
CA GLN A 35 6.16 13.18 2.77
C GLN A 35 6.32 11.72 2.39
N PHE A 36 7.55 11.32 2.07
CA PHE A 36 7.91 9.96 1.68
C PHE A 36 8.85 9.39 2.74
N GLU A 37 8.40 8.36 3.44
CA GLU A 37 9.21 7.60 4.38
C GLU A 37 9.52 6.24 3.77
N VAL A 38 10.80 5.86 3.69
CA VAL A 38 11.19 4.53 3.22
C VAL A 38 10.83 3.51 4.29
N ILE A 39 10.10 2.46 3.91
CA ILE A 39 9.73 1.38 4.82
C ILE A 39 10.26 0.02 4.34
N PRO A 40 10.57 -0.91 5.25
CA PRO A 40 10.93 -2.28 4.91
C PRO A 40 9.80 -3.03 4.18
N TYR A 41 10.18 -4.09 3.45
CA TYR A 41 9.25 -4.99 2.76
C TYR A 41 8.17 -5.56 3.70
N LEU A 42 8.56 -5.99 4.91
CA LEU A 42 7.65 -6.62 5.87
C LEU A 42 6.59 -5.63 6.38
N ASP A 43 6.98 -4.38 6.63
CA ASP A 43 6.07 -3.33 7.08
C ASP A 43 5.07 -2.97 5.98
N ALA A 44 5.55 -2.87 4.73
CA ALA A 44 4.69 -2.64 3.57
C ALA A 44 3.68 -3.79 3.38
N ARG A 45 4.14 -5.03 3.51
CA ARG A 45 3.28 -6.22 3.45
C ARG A 45 2.22 -6.19 4.55
N HIS A 46 2.62 -5.87 5.78
CA HIS A 46 1.72 -5.81 6.92
C HIS A 46 0.57 -4.81 6.70
N HIS A 47 0.86 -3.60 6.20
CA HIS A 47 -0.17 -2.62 5.86
C HIS A 47 -1.15 -3.15 4.80
N ALA A 48 -0.64 -3.87 3.80
CA ALA A 48 -1.47 -4.45 2.75
C ALA A 48 -2.36 -5.60 3.29
N GLU A 49 -1.84 -6.43 4.20
CA GLU A 49 -2.62 -7.47 4.91
C GLU A 49 -3.75 -6.85 5.75
N LEU A 50 -3.46 -5.76 6.47
CA LEU A 50 -4.48 -5.02 7.24
C LEU A 50 -5.55 -4.42 6.32
N ASN A 51 -5.18 -3.89 5.15
CA ASN A 51 -6.16 -3.43 4.17
C ASN A 51 -7.05 -4.58 3.70
N LEU A 52 -6.49 -5.72 3.30
CA LEU A 52 -7.28 -6.89 2.89
C LEU A 52 -8.23 -7.37 3.99
N ALA A 53 -7.75 -7.43 5.24
CA ALA A 53 -8.57 -7.84 6.38
C ALA A 53 -9.76 -6.90 6.59
N ARG A 54 -9.56 -5.58 6.45
CA ARG A 54 -10.63 -4.57 6.51
C ARG A 54 -11.63 -4.73 5.35
N ARG A 55 -11.14 -4.76 4.11
CA ARG A 55 -12.00 -4.91 2.92
C ARG A 55 -12.83 -6.18 2.92
N ARG A 56 -12.26 -7.29 3.41
CA ARG A 56 -12.97 -8.55 3.58
C ARG A 56 -14.08 -8.45 4.63
N ARG A 57 -13.80 -7.78 5.76
CA ARG A 57 -14.78 -7.57 6.83
C ARG A 57 -15.95 -6.71 6.36
N ASP A 58 -15.65 -5.70 5.56
CA ASP A 58 -16.64 -4.73 5.06
C ASP A 58 -17.37 -5.24 3.80
N SER A 59 -17.10 -6.47 3.35
CA SER A 59 -17.62 -7.04 2.09
C SER A 59 -17.46 -6.09 0.90
N SER A 60 -16.31 -5.41 0.83
CA SER A 60 -16.08 -4.35 -0.14
C SER A 60 -15.94 -4.93 -1.55
N GLU A 61 -16.62 -4.31 -2.52
CA GLU A 61 -16.59 -4.73 -3.93
C GLU A 61 -15.18 -4.69 -4.53
N ASP A 62 -14.29 -3.85 -3.96
CA ASP A 62 -12.90 -3.70 -4.40
C ASP A 62 -11.94 -4.75 -3.81
N TYR A 63 -12.43 -5.65 -2.94
CA TYR A 63 -11.59 -6.66 -2.29
C TYR A 63 -10.80 -7.52 -3.28
N GLY A 64 -11.45 -7.96 -4.38
CA GLY A 64 -10.80 -8.78 -5.40
C GLY A 64 -9.61 -8.07 -6.04
N SER A 65 -9.77 -6.79 -6.37
CA SER A 65 -8.71 -5.95 -6.94
C SER A 65 -7.54 -5.79 -5.97
N TRP A 66 -7.82 -5.54 -4.68
CA TRP A 66 -6.78 -5.45 -3.66
C TRP A 66 -6.06 -6.78 -3.44
N LYS A 67 -6.77 -7.91 -3.49
CA LYS A 67 -6.17 -9.23 -3.34
C LYS A 67 -5.22 -9.55 -4.50
N GLN A 68 -5.62 -9.23 -5.73
CA GLN A 68 -4.77 -9.39 -6.90
C GLN A 68 -3.50 -8.53 -6.80
N LEU A 69 -3.64 -7.26 -6.41
CA LEU A 69 -2.51 -6.35 -6.24
C LEU A 69 -1.54 -6.82 -5.14
N PHE A 70 -2.08 -7.36 -4.04
CA PHE A 70 -1.27 -7.96 -2.97
C PHE A 70 -0.43 -9.12 -3.50
N ASP A 71 -1.06 -10.05 -4.23
CA ASP A 71 -0.37 -11.21 -4.77
C ASP A 71 0.73 -10.79 -5.74
N GLN A 72 0.45 -9.90 -6.69
CA GLN A 72 1.45 -9.36 -7.61
C GLN A 72 2.60 -8.61 -6.89
N THR A 73 2.31 -8.03 -5.73
CA THR A 73 3.28 -7.20 -5.01
C THR A 73 4.16 -8.00 -4.03
N PHE A 74 3.63 -9.05 -3.41
CA PHE A 74 4.28 -9.71 -2.28
C PHE A 74 4.44 -11.23 -2.40
N ILE A 75 3.87 -11.86 -3.42
CA ILE A 75 4.00 -13.30 -3.71
C ILE A 75 4.79 -13.46 -5.01
#